data_AF-A0A3S4MCR4-F1
#
_entry.id   AF-A0A3S4MCR4-F1
#
_cell.length_a   1.000
_cell.length_b   1.000
_cell.length_c   1.000
_cell.angle_alpha   90.00
_cell.angle_beta   90.00
_cell.angle_gamma   90.00
#
_symmetry.space_group_name_H-M   'P 1'
#
loop_
_entity.id
_entity.type
_entity.pdbx_description
1 polymer ?
#
loop_
_entity_poly.entity_id
_entity_poly.type
_entity_poly.pdbx_seq_one_letter_code
_entity_poly.pdbx_strand_id
1 'polypeptide(L)'
;MPFSRRRTLLRGLAGAVLVPAFAPLLPPFTKGHAMGAETSLPQAGRDLPIPASWAGVAGAVARDDDAPLPPGTLRRYRSDDSPAPPASVRAEMDLFARLAGLPAGPDGSDVTAAAAARGVTIDALTAALFGSGKFTRPTVILGYRLGTAQPGFALARIAVDRPEAAVRMTLCGLGPGRRITLAHLAALRPAQVSAVLAALCPIDG
;
A
#
# COMPACT_ATOMS: atom_id res chain seq x y z
N MET A 1 26.31 17.79 -72.72
CA MET A 1 25.94 17.12 -73.98
C MET A 1 24.74 16.21 -73.73
N PRO A 2 23.74 16.19 -74.63
CA PRO A 2 22.39 15.70 -74.35
C PRO A 2 22.02 14.42 -75.12
N PHE A 3 21.07 13.64 -74.61
CA PHE A 3 20.14 12.81 -75.42
C PHE A 3 18.80 12.80 -74.64
N SER A 4 17.70 13.46 -75.05
CA SER A 4 16.85 13.30 -76.26
C SER A 4 16.26 11.88 -76.34
N ARG A 5 14.98 11.56 -76.54
CA ARG A 5 13.63 12.16 -76.74
C ARG A 5 12.67 10.93 -76.59
N ARG A 6 11.39 10.98 -76.21
CA ARG A 6 10.16 11.30 -77.00
C ARG A 6 8.99 10.98 -76.05
N ARG A 7 8.10 11.90 -75.66
CA ARG A 7 6.86 12.38 -76.34
C ARG A 7 6.03 11.28 -77.01
N THR A 8 4.85 10.99 -76.43
CA THR A 8 3.55 11.04 -77.16
C THR A 8 2.41 11.42 -76.19
N LEU A 9 1.63 12.42 -76.61
CA LEU A 9 0.38 12.94 -76.04
C LEU A 9 -0.82 12.23 -76.68
N LEU A 10 -1.92 12.04 -75.96
CA LEU A 10 -3.32 12.13 -76.44
C LEU A 10 -4.25 11.93 -75.22
N ARG A 11 -4.83 12.98 -74.62
CA ARG A 11 -6.07 13.73 -74.95
C ARG A 11 -7.37 12.91 -74.99
N GLY A 12 -8.30 13.32 -74.12
CA GLY A 12 -9.75 13.07 -74.17
C GLY A 12 -10.18 11.89 -73.29
N LEU A 13 -11.24 11.92 -72.49
CA LEU A 13 -12.47 12.72 -72.55
C LEU A 13 -13.14 12.76 -71.15
N ALA A 14 -14.06 13.70 -70.97
CA ALA A 14 -14.90 13.90 -69.78
C ALA A 14 -15.76 12.67 -69.42
N GLY A 15 -16.14 12.54 -68.15
CA GLY A 15 -17.17 11.58 -67.76
C GLY A 15 -17.40 11.44 -66.26
N ALA A 16 -18.30 12.27 -65.74
CA ALA A 16 -19.26 12.00 -64.66
C ALA A 16 -18.76 11.59 -63.25
N VAL A 17 -18.96 12.53 -62.33
CA VAL A 17 -19.27 12.30 -60.92
C VAL A 17 -20.46 11.34 -60.81
N LEU A 18 -20.32 10.27 -60.03
CA LEU A 18 -21.41 9.60 -59.32
C LEU A 18 -20.84 8.75 -58.17
N VAL A 19 -20.95 9.30 -56.96
CA VAL A 19 -20.92 8.56 -55.69
C VAL A 19 -22.21 7.71 -55.64
N PRO A 20 -22.13 6.42 -55.30
CA PRO A 20 -22.54 6.06 -53.94
C PRO A 20 -21.60 5.05 -53.26
N ALA A 21 -21.44 5.29 -51.96
CA ALA A 21 -20.92 4.36 -50.98
C ALA A 21 -21.73 3.05 -50.95
N PHE A 22 -21.05 1.92 -50.79
CA PHE A 22 -21.23 0.91 -49.72
C PHE A 22 -20.43 -0.34 -50.10
N ALA A 23 -19.27 -0.50 -49.48
CA ALA A 23 -18.43 -1.70 -49.52
C ALA A 23 -18.86 -2.69 -48.41
N PRO A 24 -18.45 -3.97 -48.49
CA PRO A 24 -19.29 -5.11 -48.16
C PRO A 24 -19.24 -5.56 -46.69
N LEU A 25 -20.24 -6.39 -46.35
CA LEU A 25 -20.33 -7.20 -45.14
C LEU A 25 -18.99 -7.85 -44.77
N LEU A 26 -18.43 -7.44 -43.64
CA LEU A 26 -17.52 -8.26 -42.85
C LEU A 26 -18.09 -8.31 -41.42
N PRO A 27 -18.33 -9.50 -40.84
CA PRO A 27 -18.65 -9.58 -39.42
C PRO A 27 -17.43 -9.10 -38.61
N PRO A 28 -17.62 -8.24 -37.59
CA PRO A 28 -16.51 -7.85 -36.74
C PRO A 28 -16.03 -9.08 -35.97
N PHE A 29 -14.73 -9.32 -36.01
CA PHE A 29 -14.03 -10.18 -35.06
C PHE A 29 -14.46 -9.78 -33.64
N THR A 30 -15.23 -10.64 -32.98
CA THR A 30 -15.49 -10.55 -31.55
C THR A 30 -14.17 -10.82 -30.84
N LYS A 31 -13.52 -9.72 -30.46
CA LYS A 31 -12.37 -9.69 -29.56
C LYS A 31 -12.75 -10.51 -28.33
N GLY A 32 -12.07 -11.64 -28.14
CA GLY A 32 -12.31 -12.55 -27.03
C GLY A 32 -12.39 -11.76 -25.73
N HIS A 33 -13.53 -11.86 -25.05
CA HIS A 33 -13.61 -11.50 -23.65
C HIS A 33 -12.62 -12.40 -22.92
N ALA A 34 -11.59 -11.78 -22.35
CA ALA A 34 -10.73 -12.43 -21.38
C ALA A 34 -11.62 -12.92 -20.24
N MET A 35 -12.06 -14.17 -20.35
CA MET A 35 -12.75 -14.90 -19.30
C MET A 35 -11.69 -15.36 -18.31
N GLY A 36 -11.40 -14.47 -17.38
CA GLY A 36 -10.75 -14.77 -16.13
C GLY A 36 -11.30 -13.75 -15.15
N ALA A 37 -12.51 -13.98 -14.64
CA ALA A 37 -12.81 -13.42 -13.33
C ALA A 37 -11.73 -14.01 -12.42
N GLU A 38 -10.75 -13.21 -12.04
CA GLU A 38 -9.94 -13.54 -10.88
C GLU A 38 -10.96 -13.79 -9.77
N THR A 39 -11.17 -15.04 -9.44
CA THR A 39 -11.71 -15.44 -8.14
C THR A 39 -10.65 -14.95 -7.17
N SER A 40 -10.72 -13.65 -6.82
CA SER A 40 -9.93 -13.09 -5.74
C SER A 40 -10.31 -13.90 -4.53
N LEU A 41 -9.41 -14.80 -4.14
CA LEU A 41 -9.55 -15.56 -2.91
C LEU A 41 -9.87 -14.57 -1.79
N PRO A 42 -10.71 -14.95 -0.82
CA PRO A 42 -10.98 -14.07 0.31
C PRO A 42 -9.64 -13.62 0.91
N GLN A 43 -9.41 -12.32 0.87
CA GLN A 43 -8.16 -11.68 1.29
C GLN A 43 -8.29 -11.25 2.74
N ALA A 44 -7.25 -11.45 3.53
CA ALA A 44 -7.19 -10.93 4.89
C ALA A 44 -6.83 -9.44 4.87
N GLY A 45 -7.45 -8.66 5.75
CA GLY A 45 -7.30 -7.21 5.75
C GLY A 45 -8.14 -6.50 4.69
N ARG A 46 -8.16 -5.18 4.79
CA ARG A 46 -8.91 -4.29 3.91
C ARG A 46 -7.97 -3.31 3.23
N ASP A 47 -8.07 -3.23 1.91
CA ASP A 47 -7.36 -2.21 1.15
C ASP A 47 -8.07 -0.87 1.27
N LEU A 48 -7.31 0.15 1.63
CA LEU A 48 -7.78 1.51 1.84
C LEU A 48 -7.07 2.43 0.84
N PRO A 49 -7.80 3.35 0.17
CA PRO A 49 -7.17 4.32 -0.70
C PRO A 49 -6.27 5.26 0.11
N ILE A 50 -5.08 5.55 -0.41
CA ILE A 50 -4.20 6.59 0.14
C ILE A 50 -4.72 7.94 -0.37
N PRO A 51 -5.15 8.84 0.52
CA PRO A 51 -5.61 10.17 0.12
C PRO A 51 -4.51 10.96 -0.59
N ALA A 52 -4.87 11.79 -1.57
CA ALA A 52 -3.91 12.65 -2.28
C ALA A 52 -3.16 13.62 -1.34
N SER A 53 -3.75 13.96 -0.19
CA SER A 53 -3.10 14.78 0.86
C SER A 53 -1.91 14.08 1.53
N TRP A 54 -1.78 12.76 1.38
CA TRP A 54 -0.66 11.96 1.90
C TRP A 54 0.41 11.76 0.83
N ALA A 55 0.88 12.87 0.26
CA ALA A 55 1.91 12.84 -0.76
C ALA A 55 3.15 12.05 -0.30
N GLY A 56 3.59 11.10 -1.14
CA GLY A 56 4.76 10.25 -0.88
C GLY A 56 4.53 9.08 0.07
N VAL A 57 3.30 8.88 0.57
CA VAL A 57 2.96 7.67 1.34
C VAL A 57 2.77 6.49 0.37
N ALA A 58 3.36 5.35 0.70
CA ALA A 58 3.22 4.11 -0.05
C ALA A 58 2.92 2.95 0.88
N GLY A 59 1.85 2.19 0.58
CA GLY A 59 1.49 0.98 1.30
C GLY A 59 2.46 -0.17 1.01
N ALA A 60 2.55 -1.11 1.95
CA ALA A 60 3.25 -2.37 1.79
C ALA A 60 2.38 -3.51 2.35
N VAL A 61 2.56 -4.71 1.80
CA VAL A 61 1.95 -5.93 2.34
C VAL A 61 2.87 -6.59 3.35
N ALA A 62 2.27 -7.44 4.18
CA ALA A 62 3.02 -8.29 5.09
C ALA A 62 3.85 -9.31 4.31
N ARG A 63 4.88 -9.89 4.92
CA ARG A 63 5.82 -10.78 4.21
C ARG A 63 5.20 -12.08 3.70
N ASP A 64 4.15 -12.55 4.37
CA ASP A 64 3.40 -13.78 4.09
C ASP A 64 1.96 -13.45 3.64
N ASP A 65 1.74 -12.22 3.19
CA ASP A 65 0.54 -11.84 2.44
C ASP A 65 0.84 -11.89 0.94
N ASP A 66 0.34 -12.93 0.29
CA ASP A 66 0.57 -13.18 -1.13
C ASP A 66 -0.40 -12.40 -2.04
N ALA A 67 -1.40 -11.70 -1.47
CA ALA A 67 -2.35 -10.95 -2.26
C ALA A 67 -1.75 -9.61 -2.73
N PRO A 68 -1.82 -9.29 -4.04
CA PRO A 68 -1.25 -8.06 -4.56
C PRO A 68 -1.91 -6.83 -3.93
N LEU A 69 -1.15 -5.76 -3.75
CA LEU A 69 -1.67 -4.48 -3.25
C LEU A 69 -1.92 -3.53 -4.44
N PRO A 70 -3.16 -3.08 -4.66
CA PRO A 70 -3.44 -2.13 -5.73
C PRO A 70 -2.63 -0.83 -5.57
N PRO A 71 -2.12 -0.24 -6.68
CA PRO A 71 -1.40 1.03 -6.62
C PRO A 71 -2.20 2.14 -5.94
N GLY A 72 -1.55 2.95 -5.10
CA GLY A 72 -2.20 4.04 -4.38
C GLY A 72 -3.09 3.58 -3.21
N THR A 73 -2.95 2.32 -2.78
CA THR A 73 -3.63 1.80 -1.59
C THR A 73 -2.64 1.37 -0.51
N LEU A 74 -3.15 1.19 0.70
CA LEU A 74 -2.50 0.49 1.79
C LEU A 74 -3.40 -0.65 2.26
N ARG A 75 -2.81 -1.67 2.89
CA ARG A 75 -3.57 -2.75 3.51
C ARG A 75 -3.64 -2.55 5.01
N ARG A 76 -4.86 -2.54 5.53
CA ARG A 76 -5.14 -2.52 6.97
C ARG A 76 -5.57 -3.89 7.41
N TYR A 77 -4.84 -4.49 8.34
CA TYR A 77 -5.23 -5.72 9.01
C TYR A 77 -5.82 -5.41 10.37
N ARG A 78 -6.79 -6.21 10.80
CA ARG A 78 -7.37 -6.18 12.14
C ARG A 78 -7.34 -7.56 12.76
N SER A 79 -7.19 -7.60 14.07
CA SER A 79 -7.21 -8.85 14.85
C SER A 79 -8.50 -9.65 14.73
N ASP A 80 -9.59 -9.01 14.26
CA ASP A 80 -10.91 -9.61 14.05
C ASP A 80 -11.28 -9.79 12.56
N ASP A 81 -10.32 -9.69 11.64
CA ASP A 81 -10.57 -9.96 10.22
C ASP A 81 -10.94 -11.43 9.96
N SER A 82 -11.82 -11.65 9.00
CA SER A 82 -12.16 -12.96 8.45
C SER A 82 -12.09 -12.89 6.92
N PRO A 83 -11.16 -13.61 6.27
CA PRO A 83 -10.22 -14.56 6.86
C PRO A 83 -9.18 -13.89 7.76
N ALA A 84 -8.62 -14.67 8.69
CA ALA A 84 -7.67 -14.18 9.68
C ALA A 84 -6.42 -13.55 9.01
N PRO A 85 -5.81 -12.51 9.62
CA PRO A 85 -4.59 -11.90 9.10
C PRO A 85 -3.45 -12.92 8.91
N PRO A 86 -2.47 -12.64 8.03
CA PRO A 86 -1.28 -13.47 7.85
C PRO A 86 -0.55 -13.78 9.17
N ALA A 87 0.21 -14.87 9.23
CA ALA A 87 0.85 -15.31 10.48
C ALA A 87 1.86 -14.30 11.00
N SER A 88 2.59 -13.62 10.12
CA SER A 88 3.51 -12.54 10.49
C SER A 88 2.77 -11.39 11.17
N VAL A 89 1.64 -10.98 10.60
CA VAL A 89 0.80 -9.90 11.13
C VAL A 89 0.25 -10.28 12.49
N ARG A 90 -0.25 -11.51 12.67
CA ARG A 90 -0.77 -11.97 13.97
C ARG A 90 0.32 -11.95 15.04
N ALA A 91 1.53 -12.40 14.72
CA ALA A 91 2.66 -12.36 15.64
C ALA A 91 3.04 -10.92 16.04
N GLU A 92 3.00 -9.97 15.09
CA GLU A 92 3.20 -8.54 15.39
C GLU A 92 2.09 -8.00 16.29
N MET A 93 0.83 -8.32 16.00
CA MET A 93 -0.32 -7.93 16.82
C MET A 93 -0.19 -8.46 18.25
N ASP A 94 0.20 -9.72 18.44
CA ASP A 94 0.41 -10.32 19.76
C ASP A 94 1.52 -9.63 20.57
N LEU A 95 2.57 -9.16 19.89
CA LEU A 95 3.62 -8.35 20.52
C LEU A 95 3.07 -6.97 20.91
N PHE A 96 2.42 -6.26 19.98
CA PHE A 96 1.85 -4.94 20.26
C PHE A 96 0.74 -4.98 21.32
N ALA A 97 0.00 -6.08 21.45
CA ALA A 97 -1.01 -6.29 22.48
C ALA A 97 -0.44 -6.10 23.90
N ARG A 98 0.84 -6.46 24.11
CA ARG A 98 1.52 -6.34 25.41
C ARG A 98 1.80 -4.88 25.79
N LEU A 99 1.78 -3.99 24.81
CA LEU A 99 1.93 -2.55 25.03
C LEU A 99 0.63 -1.89 25.51
N ALA A 100 -0.48 -2.64 25.59
CA ALA A 100 -1.74 -2.14 26.13
C ALA A 100 -1.55 -1.58 27.54
N GLY A 101 -1.95 -0.32 27.76
CA GLY A 101 -1.78 0.35 29.05
C GLY A 101 -0.38 0.93 29.27
N LEU A 102 0.50 1.00 28.27
CA LEU A 102 1.49 2.07 28.25
C LEU A 102 0.74 3.40 28.13
N PRO A 103 1.06 4.42 28.94
CA PRO A 103 0.42 5.71 28.81
C PRO A 103 0.68 6.25 27.41
N ALA A 104 -0.35 6.86 26.81
CA ALA A 104 -0.17 7.61 25.58
C ALA A 104 0.77 8.78 25.88
N GLY A 105 2.03 8.64 25.48
CA GLY A 105 3.03 9.70 25.56
C GLY A 105 2.75 10.80 24.53
N PRO A 106 3.58 11.85 24.49
CA PRO A 106 3.59 12.78 23.35
C PRO A 106 3.73 12.01 22.04
N ASP A 107 3.07 12.49 20.98
CA ASP A 107 3.16 11.90 19.66
C ASP A 107 4.61 11.84 19.19
N GLY A 108 5.06 10.65 18.77
CA GLY A 108 6.44 10.40 18.35
C GLY A 108 7.41 10.24 19.51
N SER A 109 6.95 9.99 20.74
CA SER A 109 7.82 9.67 21.87
C SER A 109 8.48 8.30 21.70
N ASP A 110 9.78 8.20 21.97
CA ASP A 110 10.46 6.90 21.98
C ASP A 110 10.02 6.09 23.20
N VAL A 111 9.35 4.97 22.94
CA VAL A 111 8.86 4.02 23.97
C VAL A 111 9.60 2.69 23.94
N THR A 112 10.73 2.60 23.23
CA THR A 112 11.47 1.35 23.01
C THR A 112 11.87 0.67 24.33
N ALA A 113 12.40 1.44 25.30
CA ALA A 113 12.77 0.92 26.61
C ALA A 113 11.55 0.44 27.42
N ALA A 114 10.44 1.20 27.38
CA ALA A 114 9.20 0.84 28.07
C ALA A 114 8.53 -0.40 27.43
N ALA A 115 8.61 -0.53 26.11
CA ALA A 115 8.17 -1.72 25.38
C ALA A 115 9.01 -2.95 25.74
N ALA A 116 10.33 -2.80 25.82
CA ALA A 116 11.24 -3.88 26.21
C ALA A 116 10.94 -4.39 27.64
N ALA A 117 10.62 -3.49 28.57
CA ALA A 117 10.19 -3.85 29.94
C ALA A 117 8.89 -4.69 29.96
N ARG A 118 8.12 -4.70 28.87
CA ARG A 118 6.92 -5.51 28.67
C ARG A 118 7.15 -6.72 27.75
N GLY A 119 8.41 -7.06 27.47
CA GLY A 119 8.78 -8.20 26.63
C GLY A 119 8.54 -7.97 25.14
N VAL A 120 8.48 -6.71 24.69
CA VAL A 120 8.37 -6.34 23.28
C VAL A 120 9.69 -5.71 22.84
N THR A 121 10.52 -6.48 22.13
CA THR A 121 11.84 -6.03 21.67
C THR A 121 11.83 -5.73 20.17
N ILE A 122 12.74 -4.86 19.73
CA ILE A 122 12.98 -4.60 18.31
C ILE A 122 13.30 -5.89 17.56
N ASP A 123 14.10 -6.79 18.14
CA ASP A 123 14.46 -8.05 17.50
C ASP A 123 13.24 -8.98 17.34
N ALA A 124 12.36 -9.06 18.34
CA ALA A 124 11.13 -9.86 18.23
C ALA A 124 10.19 -9.31 17.14
N LEU A 125 10.00 -8.00 17.09
CA LEU A 125 9.20 -7.35 16.05
C LEU A 125 9.84 -7.48 14.66
N THR A 126 11.16 -7.37 14.56
CA THR A 126 11.91 -7.56 13.31
C THR A 126 11.76 -8.99 12.79
N ALA A 127 11.88 -9.99 13.67
CA ALA A 127 11.70 -11.39 13.33
C ALA A 127 10.26 -11.68 12.88
N ALA A 128 9.26 -11.04 13.50
CA ALA A 128 7.88 -11.15 13.05
C ALA A 128 7.70 -10.55 11.65
N LEU A 129 8.18 -9.32 11.43
CA LEU A 129 8.02 -8.55 10.19
C LEU A 129 8.76 -9.15 8.98
N PHE A 130 9.99 -9.61 9.17
CA PHE A 130 10.87 -10.04 8.07
C PHE A 130 11.24 -11.52 8.09
N GLY A 131 11.03 -12.22 9.21
CA GLY A 131 11.50 -13.59 9.39
C GLY A 131 12.98 -13.70 9.70
N SER A 132 13.53 -14.90 9.45
CA SER A 132 14.97 -15.17 9.59
C SER A 132 15.74 -14.60 8.41
N GLY A 133 16.77 -13.80 8.67
CA GLY A 133 17.65 -13.29 7.61
C GLY A 133 18.34 -11.99 7.95
N LYS A 134 19.12 -11.47 6.99
CA LYS A 134 19.76 -10.16 7.08
C LYS A 134 18.84 -9.11 6.48
N PHE A 135 18.22 -8.31 7.34
CA PHE A 135 17.34 -7.23 6.94
C PHE A 135 17.75 -5.93 7.63
N THR A 136 17.41 -4.80 7.01
CA THR A 136 17.53 -3.49 7.64
C THR A 136 16.57 -3.42 8.81
N ARG A 137 17.11 -3.50 10.02
CA ARG A 137 16.30 -3.52 11.25
C ARG A 137 15.74 -2.14 11.57
N PRO A 138 14.48 -2.05 12.03
CA PRO A 138 14.00 -0.95 12.84
C PRO A 138 14.92 -0.68 14.02
N THR A 139 14.89 0.55 14.53
CA THR A 139 15.72 0.98 15.66
C THR A 139 14.91 1.57 16.80
N VAL A 140 13.64 1.90 16.55
CA VAL A 140 12.79 2.61 17.51
C VAL A 140 11.34 2.14 17.42
N ILE A 141 10.69 2.11 18.58
CA ILE A 141 9.23 2.06 18.72
C ILE A 141 8.78 3.43 19.22
N LEU A 142 7.97 4.11 18.41
CA LEU A 142 7.42 5.42 18.73
C LEU A 142 5.98 5.27 19.23
N GLY A 143 5.64 5.95 20.32
CA GLY A 143 4.29 6.03 20.87
C GLY A 143 3.54 7.25 20.33
N TYR A 144 2.24 7.06 20.11
CA TYR A 144 1.31 8.08 19.63
C TYR A 144 0.00 8.03 20.40
N ARG A 145 -0.66 9.17 20.54
CA ARG A 145 -2.00 9.25 21.11
C ARG A 145 -3.04 9.31 20.00
N LEU A 146 -3.89 8.30 19.92
CA LEU A 146 -5.01 8.21 19.00
C LEU A 146 -6.28 8.68 19.70
N GLY A 147 -6.80 9.83 19.28
CA GLY A 147 -8.03 10.40 19.84
C GLY A 147 -7.93 10.74 21.32
N THR A 148 -8.97 10.38 22.08
CA THR A 148 -9.14 10.77 23.48
C THR A 148 -8.28 9.98 24.48
N ALA A 149 -7.75 8.80 24.13
CA ALA A 149 -6.81 8.05 24.99
C ALA A 149 -6.17 6.78 24.38
N GLN A 150 -6.48 6.40 23.14
CA GLN A 150 -6.03 5.09 22.62
C GLN A 150 -4.54 5.14 22.24
N PRO A 151 -3.71 4.17 22.64
CA PRO A 151 -2.30 4.18 22.27
C PRO A 151 -2.11 3.66 20.84
N GLY A 152 -1.34 4.42 20.06
CA GLY A 152 -0.80 4.03 18.77
C GLY A 152 0.71 3.85 18.86
N PHE A 153 1.26 3.04 17.96
CA PHE A 153 2.68 2.74 17.89
C PHE A 153 3.17 2.75 16.45
N ALA A 154 4.38 3.23 16.23
CA ALA A 154 5.10 3.07 14.97
C ALA A 154 6.43 2.39 15.20
N LEU A 155 6.70 1.32 14.46
CA LEU A 155 8.00 0.67 14.41
C LEU A 155 8.74 1.20 13.18
N ALA A 156 9.90 1.82 13.38
CA ALA A 156 10.64 2.47 12.31
C ALA A 156 12.15 2.37 12.49
N ARG A 157 12.88 2.61 11.41
CA ARG A 157 14.29 2.99 11.44
C ARG A 157 14.40 4.45 11.03
N ILE A 158 14.79 5.31 11.94
CA ILE A 158 14.98 6.75 11.67
C ILE A 158 16.47 7.05 11.70
N ALA A 159 16.99 7.61 10.61
CA ALA A 159 18.39 8.00 10.53
C ALA A 159 18.60 9.33 11.26
N VAL A 160 19.65 9.42 12.07
CA VAL A 160 19.93 10.60 12.90
C VAL A 160 20.26 11.82 12.04
N ASP A 161 20.88 11.60 10.88
CA ASP A 161 21.28 12.65 9.92
C ASP A 161 20.12 13.13 9.04
N ARG A 162 19.02 12.36 8.94
CA ARG A 162 17.81 12.70 8.17
C ARG A 162 16.54 12.25 8.88
N PRO A 163 16.22 12.85 10.04
CA PRO A 163 15.07 12.44 10.84
C PRO A 163 13.72 12.67 10.14
N GLU A 164 13.66 13.49 9.10
CA GLU A 164 12.45 13.83 8.34
C GLU A 164 12.20 12.96 7.10
N ALA A 165 13.17 12.10 6.74
CA ALA A 165 13.09 11.29 5.53
C ALA A 165 11.91 10.32 5.57
N ALA A 166 11.37 9.99 4.40
CA ALA A 166 10.40 8.91 4.29
C ALA A 166 11.10 7.57 4.55
N VAL A 167 10.54 6.77 5.43
CA VAL A 167 11.09 5.47 5.81
C VAL A 167 10.01 4.39 5.79
N ARG A 168 10.43 3.13 5.79
CA ARG A 168 9.52 2.01 6.01
C ARG A 168 9.05 2.03 7.46
N MET A 169 7.75 1.89 7.67
CA MET A 169 7.15 1.86 9.00
C MET A 169 6.08 0.78 9.11
N THR A 170 6.00 0.13 10.27
CA THR A 170 4.78 -0.59 10.68
C THR A 170 4.02 0.30 11.66
N LEU A 171 2.75 0.53 11.37
CA LEU A 171 1.84 1.29 12.22
C LEU A 171 0.89 0.34 12.92
N CYS A 172 0.68 0.54 14.22
CA CYS A 172 -0.23 -0.24 15.03
C CYS A 172 -1.10 0.69 15.89
N GLY A 173 -2.40 0.42 15.97
CA GLY A 173 -3.29 1.05 16.93
C GLY A 173 -3.98 0.02 17.82
N LEU A 174 -4.08 0.33 19.11
CA LEU A 174 -4.82 -0.48 20.08
C LEU A 174 -6.19 0.15 20.33
N GLY A 175 -7.21 -0.42 19.68
CA GLY A 175 -8.60 0.00 19.77
C GLY A 175 -9.35 -0.61 20.96
N PRO A 176 -10.63 -0.23 21.14
CA PRO A 176 -11.46 -0.76 22.20
C PRO A 176 -11.64 -2.28 22.08
N GLY A 177 -11.90 -2.95 23.21
CA GLY A 177 -12.09 -4.41 23.23
C GLY A 177 -10.82 -5.21 22.90
N ARG A 178 -9.62 -4.62 23.08
CA ARG A 178 -8.32 -5.20 22.70
C ARG A 178 -8.19 -5.48 21.20
N ARG A 179 -8.98 -4.80 20.37
CA ARG A 179 -8.86 -4.88 18.92
C ARG A 179 -7.55 -4.23 18.49
N ILE A 180 -6.78 -4.93 17.67
CA ILE A 180 -5.51 -4.42 17.16
C ILE A 180 -5.65 -4.17 15.68
N THR A 181 -5.22 -3.00 15.24
CA THR A 181 -5.16 -2.63 13.83
C THR A 181 -3.70 -2.43 13.44
N LEU A 182 -3.30 -2.97 12.29
CA LEU A 182 -1.93 -2.92 11.81
C LEU A 182 -1.88 -2.57 10.33
N ALA A 183 -0.89 -1.77 9.91
CA ALA A 183 -0.58 -1.55 8.51
C ALA A 183 0.93 -1.41 8.30
N HIS A 184 1.42 -1.84 7.14
CA HIS A 184 2.82 -1.64 6.73
C HIS A 184 2.89 -0.59 5.63
N LEU A 185 3.88 0.29 5.73
CA LEU A 185 4.11 1.37 4.80
C LEU A 185 5.53 1.25 4.27
N ALA A 186 5.69 1.19 2.95
CA ALA A 186 6.99 1.20 2.29
C ALA A 186 7.68 2.57 2.41
N ALA A 187 6.89 3.64 2.44
CA ALA A 187 7.37 5.00 2.62
C ALA A 187 6.34 5.80 3.42
N LEU A 188 6.80 6.40 4.53
CA LEU A 188 6.05 7.33 5.36
C LEU A 188 7.01 8.30 6.03
N ARG A 189 6.72 9.60 6.01
CA ARG A 189 7.51 10.59 6.76
C ARG A 189 7.02 10.67 8.20
N PRO A 190 7.90 10.89 9.20
CA PRO A 190 7.49 11.01 10.60
C PRO A 190 6.39 12.05 10.86
N ALA A 191 6.40 13.17 10.14
CA ALA A 191 5.37 14.22 10.26
C ALA A 191 3.96 13.77 9.84
N GLN A 192 3.84 12.68 9.08
CA GLN A 192 2.55 12.15 8.61
C GLN A 192 1.99 11.06 9.54
N VAL A 193 2.78 10.54 10.47
CA VAL A 193 2.45 9.32 11.22
C VAL A 193 1.16 9.45 12.02
N SER A 194 0.98 10.53 12.79
CA SER A 194 -0.25 10.72 13.58
C SER A 194 -1.51 10.74 12.71
N ALA A 195 -1.47 11.42 11.56
CA ALA A 195 -2.60 11.51 10.64
C ALA A 195 -2.94 10.15 10.00
N VAL A 196 -1.91 9.39 9.59
CA VAL A 196 -2.10 8.06 9.00
C VAL A 196 -2.61 7.08 10.06
N LEU A 197 -2.02 7.08 11.27
CA LEU A 197 -2.47 6.24 12.38
C LEU A 197 -3.94 6.49 12.73
N ALA A 198 -4.35 7.75 12.84
CA ALA A 198 -5.74 8.12 13.17
C ALA A 198 -6.74 7.62 12.12
N ALA A 199 -6.36 7.65 10.83
CA ALA A 199 -7.20 7.13 9.75
C ALA A 199 -7.23 5.59 9.68
N LEU A 200 -6.12 4.93 10.02
CA LEU A 200 -6.06 3.47 10.07
C LEU A 200 -6.89 2.91 11.21
N CYS A 201 -6.78 3.54 12.38
CA CYS A 201 -7.34 3.09 13.65
C CYS A 201 -8.41 4.08 14.11
N PRO A 202 -9.59 4.11 13.44
CA PRO A 202 -10.64 5.02 13.83
C PRO A 202 -11.03 4.75 15.29
N ILE A 203 -11.12 5.85 16.05
CA ILE A 203 -11.39 5.86 17.50
C ILE A 203 -12.79 5.30 17.78
N ASP A 204 -13.67 5.37 16.79
CA ASP A 204 -15.05 4.91 16.83
C ASP A 204 -15.20 3.65 15.96
N GLY A 205 -15.74 2.60 16.58
CA GLY A 205 -16.34 1.47 15.88
C GLY A 205 -17.75 1.81 15.45
#